data_AF-A0A653C4K4-F1
#
_entry.id   AF-A0A653C4K4-F1
#
_cell.length_a   1.000
_cell.length_b   1.000
_cell.length_c   1.000
_cell.angle_alpha   90.00
_cell.angle_beta   90.00
_cell.angle_gamma   90.00
#
_symmetry.space_group_name_H-M   'P 1'
#
loop_
_entity.id
_entity.type
_entity.pdbx_description
1 polymer ?
#
loop_
_entity_poly.entity_id
_entity_poly.type
_entity_poly.pdbx_seq_one_letter_code
_entity_poly.pdbx_strand_id
1 'polypeptide(L)'
;MTNKPYESLLVPGTALSEFTFDGFWDWFVKTSHINEHWKYQPSYVLSQFSYLLGGLITFIHACKYGGRLRYLWFTTILHGLVVEAISYIHPDVDNFWHGQTFLILLGRRLPVHICLLYPVFIYNSSIAVAKMRLPKWSEPFAVGLLVVLIDIPYDIVGVNFLHWTWHDTDPNIYDRHYWVPWNSYYFHSTFAASFTFWFHFPREVLCESDGKWIADKRH
;
A
#
# COMPACT_ATOMS: atom_id res chain seq x y z
N MET A 1 4.22 40.59 18.88
CA MET A 1 5.02 39.42 18.51
C MET A 1 4.06 38.35 18.03
N THR A 2 3.95 38.18 16.73
CA THR A 2 3.09 37.17 16.09
C THR A 2 3.79 35.83 16.22
N ASN A 3 3.34 35.00 17.18
CA ASN A 3 3.79 33.61 17.30
C ASN A 3 3.62 32.95 15.93
N LYS A 4 4.71 32.37 15.42
CA LYS A 4 4.67 31.70 14.12
C LYS A 4 3.82 30.43 14.29
N PRO A 5 2.98 30.08 13.31
CA PRO A 5 1.99 28.99 13.44
C PRO A 5 2.59 27.64 13.85
N TYR A 6 3.88 27.41 13.59
CA TYR A 6 4.57 26.16 13.91
C TYR A 6 5.04 26.03 15.38
N GLU A 7 5.08 27.11 16.18
CA GLU A 7 5.56 26.99 17.58
C GLU A 7 4.62 26.14 18.44
N SER A 8 3.32 26.13 18.10
CA SER A 8 2.32 25.26 18.73
C SER A 8 2.51 23.77 18.41
N LEU A 9 3.18 23.45 17.28
CA LEU A 9 3.47 22.08 16.83
C LEU A 9 4.64 21.43 17.60
N LEU A 10 5.39 22.21 18.39
CA LEU A 10 6.57 21.75 19.12
C LEU A 10 6.27 21.38 20.58
N VAL A 11 5.02 21.58 21.04
CA VAL A 11 4.60 21.25 22.40
C VAL A 11 3.87 19.90 22.40
N PRO A 12 4.36 18.89 23.14
CA PRO A 12 3.66 17.61 23.28
C PRO A 12 2.25 17.83 23.84
N GLY A 13 1.23 17.28 23.18
CA GLY A 13 -0.18 17.36 23.62
C GLY A 13 -0.99 18.53 23.02
N THR A 14 -0.42 19.33 22.11
CA THR A 14 -1.23 20.28 21.33
C THR A 14 -2.10 19.51 20.33
N ALA A 15 -3.42 19.62 20.48
CA ALA A 15 -4.35 19.20 19.43
C ALA A 15 -4.05 19.99 18.15
N LEU A 16 -3.57 19.31 17.11
CA LEU A 16 -3.38 19.93 15.80
C LEU A 16 -4.74 20.49 15.36
N SER A 17 -4.80 21.76 14.98
CA SER A 17 -6.00 22.33 14.38
C SER A 17 -6.41 21.45 13.20
N GLU A 18 -7.69 21.06 13.14
CA GLU A 18 -8.23 20.33 12.00
C GLU A 18 -7.74 20.96 10.69
N PHE A 19 -7.24 20.13 9.76
CA PHE A 19 -6.79 20.62 8.47
C PHE A 19 -7.95 21.31 7.76
N THR A 20 -7.87 22.63 7.60
CA THR A 20 -8.78 23.37 6.73
C THR A 20 -8.27 23.30 5.30
N PHE A 21 -9.16 23.05 4.33
CA PHE A 21 -8.83 22.94 2.92
C PHE A 21 -9.44 24.10 2.14
N ASP A 22 -8.67 24.67 1.21
CA ASP A 22 -9.15 25.72 0.30
C ASP A 22 -9.85 25.11 -0.91
N GLY A 23 -11.02 24.52 -0.67
CA GLY A 23 -11.84 23.86 -1.69
C GLY A 23 -11.40 22.44 -2.05
N PHE A 24 -12.12 21.86 -3.03
CA PHE A 24 -11.97 20.45 -3.40
C PHE A 24 -10.56 20.10 -3.89
N TRP A 25 -9.91 20.96 -4.67
CA TRP A 25 -8.60 20.64 -5.25
C TRP A 25 -7.48 20.63 -4.22
N ASP A 26 -7.50 21.55 -3.24
CA ASP A 26 -6.51 21.53 -2.14
C ASP A 26 -6.71 20.32 -1.21
N TRP A 27 -7.96 19.84 -1.07
CA TRP A 27 -8.24 18.56 -0.42
C TRP A 27 -7.79 17.36 -1.26
N PHE A 28 -8.12 17.33 -2.54
CA PHE A 28 -7.93 16.16 -3.39
C PHE A 28 -6.45 15.87 -3.67
N VAL A 29 -5.66 16.89 -3.99
CA VAL A 29 -4.25 16.74 -4.35
C VAL A 29 -3.42 17.91 -3.84
N LYS A 30 -2.33 17.60 -3.14
CA LYS A 30 -1.33 18.58 -2.74
C LYS A 30 0.01 18.24 -3.36
N THR A 31 0.64 19.26 -3.92
CA THR A 31 2.02 19.20 -4.42
C THR A 31 2.92 20.08 -3.57
N SER A 32 4.18 19.68 -3.45
CA SER A 32 5.24 20.47 -2.80
C SER A 32 6.59 20.25 -3.51
N HIS A 33 7.57 21.10 -3.23
CA HIS A 33 8.83 21.07 -3.96
C HIS A 33 9.67 19.85 -3.59
N ILE A 34 9.98 19.02 -4.57
CA ILE A 34 10.78 17.80 -4.36
C ILE A 34 12.16 18.07 -3.72
N ASN A 35 12.74 19.24 -3.98
CA ASN A 35 14.02 19.65 -3.39
C ASN A 35 13.96 19.76 -1.86
N GLU A 36 12.82 20.17 -1.30
CA GLU A 36 12.62 20.24 0.15
C GLU A 36 12.57 18.84 0.75
N HIS A 37 11.80 17.95 0.12
CA HIS A 37 11.72 16.54 0.50
C HIS A 37 13.07 15.84 0.39
N TRP A 38 13.84 16.11 -0.65
CA TRP A 38 15.19 15.55 -0.80
C TRP A 38 16.14 16.04 0.30
N LYS A 39 16.01 17.31 0.71
CA LYS A 39 16.85 17.90 1.76
C LYS A 39 16.55 17.31 3.13
N TYR A 40 15.27 17.08 3.47
CA TYR A 40 14.86 16.70 4.82
C TYR A 40 14.48 15.22 4.98
N GLN A 41 13.98 14.56 3.93
CA GLN A 41 13.54 13.17 3.93
C GLN A 41 14.00 12.41 2.67
N PRO A 42 15.32 12.37 2.37
CA PRO A 42 15.83 11.74 1.14
C PRO A 42 15.47 10.25 1.03
N SER A 43 15.46 9.51 2.15
CA SER A 43 15.07 8.09 2.15
C SER A 43 13.62 7.90 1.72
N TYR A 44 12.72 8.82 2.09
CA TYR A 44 11.33 8.73 1.71
C TYR A 44 11.12 9.05 0.23
N VAL A 45 11.89 9.99 -0.31
CA VAL A 45 11.92 10.26 -1.76
C VAL A 45 12.40 9.03 -2.52
N LEU A 46 13.48 8.39 -2.09
CA LEU A 46 14.00 7.16 -2.70
C LEU A 46 12.97 6.01 -2.65
N SER A 47 12.28 5.86 -1.53
CA SER A 47 11.19 4.88 -1.38
C SER A 47 10.07 5.15 -2.39
N GLN A 48 9.59 6.40 -2.47
CA GLN A 48 8.57 6.81 -3.43
C GLN A 48 8.95 6.43 -4.87
N PHE A 49 10.15 6.81 -5.32
CA PHE A 49 10.59 6.47 -6.68
C PHE A 49 10.75 4.97 -6.92
N SER A 50 11.18 4.22 -5.91
CA SER A 50 11.35 2.77 -6.00
C SER A 50 10.00 2.08 -6.27
N TYR A 51 8.93 2.49 -5.58
CA TYR A 51 7.58 1.97 -5.81
C TYR A 51 6.92 2.48 -7.09
N LEU A 52 7.17 3.74 -7.46
CA LEU A 52 6.73 4.25 -8.77
C LEU A 52 7.36 3.45 -9.92
N LEU A 53 8.66 3.19 -9.85
CA LEU A 53 9.39 2.40 -10.85
C LEU A 53 8.95 0.93 -10.84
N GLY A 54 8.83 0.32 -9.66
CA GLY A 54 8.36 -1.06 -9.52
C GLY A 54 6.94 -1.25 -10.07
N GLY A 55 6.03 -0.32 -9.78
CA GLY A 55 4.68 -0.29 -10.33
C GLY A 55 4.69 -0.19 -11.86
N LEU A 56 5.55 0.68 -12.42
CA LEU A 56 5.71 0.81 -13.87
C LEU A 56 6.26 -0.48 -14.51
N ILE A 57 7.29 -1.10 -13.93
CA ILE A 57 7.89 -2.33 -14.44
C ILE A 57 6.87 -3.48 -14.42
N THR A 58 6.14 -3.65 -13.32
CA THR A 58 5.09 -4.68 -13.22
C THR A 58 3.94 -4.42 -14.18
N PHE A 59 3.58 -3.15 -14.43
CA PHE A 59 2.58 -2.79 -15.44
C PHE A 59 3.05 -3.13 -16.87
N ILE A 60 4.29 -2.77 -17.22
CA ILE A 60 4.89 -3.11 -18.51
C ILE A 60 4.91 -4.64 -18.70
N HIS A 61 5.30 -5.38 -17.66
CA HIS A 61 5.26 -6.84 -17.67
C HIS A 61 3.83 -7.36 -17.91
N ALA A 62 2.84 -6.84 -17.19
CA ALA A 62 1.44 -7.21 -17.34
C ALA A 62 0.91 -6.95 -18.76
N CYS A 63 1.25 -5.81 -19.35
CA CYS A 63 0.85 -5.45 -20.71
C CYS A 63 1.57 -6.30 -21.77
N LYS A 64 2.87 -6.55 -21.62
CA LYS A 64 3.67 -7.32 -22.58
C LYS A 64 3.23 -8.78 -22.68
N TYR A 65 2.98 -9.43 -21.54
CA TYR A 65 2.56 -10.84 -21.51
C TYR A 65 1.04 -11.01 -21.60
N GLY A 66 0.27 -9.93 -21.37
CA GLY A 66 -1.17 -9.88 -21.62
C GLY A 66 -1.97 -10.88 -20.77
N GLY A 67 -3.05 -11.39 -21.36
CA GLY A 67 -3.94 -12.33 -20.67
C GLY A 67 -4.52 -11.72 -19.39
N ARG A 68 -4.55 -12.52 -18.31
CA ARG A 68 -5.07 -12.10 -17.00
C ARG A 68 -4.13 -11.22 -16.19
N LEU A 69 -2.90 -11.04 -16.63
CA LEU A 69 -1.91 -10.25 -15.90
C LEU A 69 -2.30 -8.78 -15.83
N ARG A 70 -2.93 -8.25 -16.89
CA ARG A 70 -3.47 -6.88 -16.90
C ARG A 70 -4.56 -6.71 -15.84
N TYR A 71 -5.50 -7.66 -15.78
CA TYR A 71 -6.55 -7.64 -14.76
C TYR A 71 -5.96 -7.78 -13.37
N LEU A 72 -5.02 -8.70 -13.16
CA LEU A 72 -4.31 -8.84 -11.88
C LEU A 72 -3.74 -7.49 -11.43
N TRP A 73 -3.00 -6.81 -12.31
CA TRP A 73 -2.41 -5.51 -11.99
C TRP A 73 -3.46 -4.45 -11.62
N PHE A 74 -4.52 -4.28 -12.43
CA PHE A 74 -5.58 -3.32 -12.10
C PHE A 74 -6.34 -3.69 -10.83
N THR A 75 -6.59 -4.98 -10.59
CA THR A 75 -7.24 -5.43 -9.35
C THR A 75 -6.33 -5.20 -8.14
N THR A 76 -5.00 -5.30 -8.26
CA THR A 76 -4.10 -4.92 -7.15
C THR A 76 -4.18 -3.44 -6.80
N ILE A 77 -4.29 -2.54 -7.79
CA ILE A 77 -4.54 -1.11 -7.55
C ILE A 77 -5.88 -0.91 -6.83
N LEU A 78 -6.94 -1.52 -7.36
CA LEU A 78 -8.28 -1.39 -6.78
C LEU A 78 -8.32 -1.91 -5.33
N HIS A 79 -7.70 -3.07 -5.09
CA HIS A 79 -7.55 -3.63 -3.76
C HIS A 79 -6.86 -2.64 -2.82
N GLY A 80 -5.72 -2.07 -3.24
CA GLY A 80 -5.01 -1.07 -2.46
C GLY A 80 -5.85 0.16 -2.13
N LEU A 81 -6.52 0.74 -3.12
CA LEU A 81 -7.38 1.91 -2.91
C LEU A 81 -8.53 1.61 -1.93
N VAL A 82 -9.14 0.42 -2.00
CA VAL A 82 -10.18 -0.01 -1.07
C VAL A 82 -9.62 -0.17 0.35
N VAL A 83 -8.45 -0.79 0.47
CA VAL A 83 -7.77 -0.96 1.76
C VAL A 83 -7.48 0.40 2.40
N GLU A 84 -6.80 1.30 1.69
CA GLU A 84 -6.46 2.63 2.21
C GLU A 84 -7.72 3.43 2.58
N ALA A 85 -8.77 3.37 1.75
CA ALA A 85 -10.03 4.06 2.04
C ALA A 85 -10.66 3.53 3.33
N ILE A 86 -10.67 2.22 3.55
CA ILE A 86 -11.19 1.63 4.79
C ILE A 86 -10.35 2.07 5.99
N SER A 87 -9.01 2.02 5.87
CA SER A 87 -8.08 2.45 6.92
C SER A 87 -8.27 3.90 7.34
N TYR A 88 -8.70 4.80 6.43
CA TYR A 88 -8.90 6.21 6.76
C TYR A 88 -10.32 6.56 7.22
N ILE A 89 -11.31 5.70 6.94
CA ILE A 89 -12.72 5.96 7.26
C ILE A 89 -13.10 5.32 8.60
N HIS A 90 -12.56 4.14 8.90
CA HIS A 90 -13.01 3.36 10.04
C HIS A 90 -12.08 3.56 11.26
N PRO A 91 -12.57 4.09 12.39
CA PRO A 91 -11.73 4.48 13.52
C PRO A 91 -10.84 3.36 14.06
N ASP A 92 -11.33 2.12 14.09
CA ASP A 92 -10.58 0.98 14.63
C ASP A 92 -9.38 0.54 13.76
N VAL A 93 -9.27 1.02 12.52
CA VAL A 93 -8.16 0.73 11.60
C VAL A 93 -7.40 2.00 11.19
N ASP A 94 -7.86 3.18 11.64
CA ASP A 94 -7.12 4.43 11.50
C ASP A 94 -6.05 4.53 12.59
N ASN A 95 -5.04 3.67 12.46
CA ASN A 95 -3.97 3.51 13.44
C ASN A 95 -2.58 3.85 12.89
N PHE A 96 -2.51 4.49 11.71
CA PHE A 96 -1.26 4.97 11.13
C PHE A 96 -1.41 6.28 10.36
N TRP A 97 -0.30 7.02 10.29
CA TRP A 97 -0.20 8.29 9.56
C TRP A 97 1.07 8.36 8.75
N HIS A 98 0.91 8.58 7.45
CA HIS A 98 2.03 8.82 6.55
C HIS A 98 2.68 10.19 6.76
N GLY A 99 4.00 10.22 6.58
CA GLY A 99 4.74 11.45 6.38
C GLY A 99 4.26 12.18 5.11
N GLN A 100 4.50 13.48 5.06
CA GLN A 100 4.11 14.28 3.89
C GLN A 100 5.04 14.00 2.72
N THR A 101 4.47 13.82 1.52
CA THR A 101 5.22 13.58 0.27
C THR A 101 5.11 14.75 -0.70
N PHE A 102 5.98 14.79 -1.71
CA PHE A 102 5.95 15.83 -2.74
C PHE A 102 4.65 15.80 -3.56
N LEU A 103 4.00 14.64 -3.63
CA LEU A 103 2.68 14.46 -4.22
C LEU A 103 1.85 13.54 -3.30
N ILE A 104 0.78 14.09 -2.74
CA ILE A 104 -0.09 13.42 -1.76
C ILE A 104 -1.56 13.71 -2.08
N LEU A 105 -2.43 12.73 -1.85
CA LEU A 105 -3.85 12.77 -2.17
C LEU A 105 -4.73 12.74 -0.90
N LEU A 106 -6.02 13.01 -1.09
CA LEU A 106 -7.10 12.75 -0.14
C LEU A 106 -6.86 13.37 1.24
N GLY A 107 -6.87 14.69 1.32
CA GLY A 107 -6.68 15.43 2.56
C GLY A 107 -5.27 15.29 3.13
N ARG A 108 -4.27 15.02 2.27
CA ARG A 108 -2.86 14.81 2.64
C ARG A 108 -2.64 13.52 3.47
N ARG A 109 -3.42 12.49 3.16
CA ARG A 109 -3.38 11.17 3.84
C ARG A 109 -2.79 10.07 2.97
N LEU A 110 -2.94 10.14 1.65
CA LEU A 110 -2.55 9.07 0.73
C LEU A 110 -1.37 9.48 -0.17
N PRO A 111 -0.12 9.13 0.18
CA PRO A 111 1.01 9.31 -0.72
C PRO A 111 0.82 8.53 -2.01
N VAL A 112 1.09 9.15 -3.17
CA VAL A 112 0.78 8.52 -4.47
C VAL A 112 1.51 7.18 -4.70
N HIS A 113 2.72 7.03 -4.17
CA HIS A 113 3.47 5.79 -4.31
C HIS A 113 2.80 4.59 -3.62
N ILE A 114 1.98 4.80 -2.58
CA ILE A 114 1.24 3.75 -1.88
C ILE A 114 0.23 3.08 -2.83
N CYS A 115 -0.37 3.83 -3.75
CA CYS A 115 -1.23 3.24 -4.78
C CYS A 115 -0.50 2.18 -5.63
N LEU A 116 0.83 2.30 -5.80
CA LEU A 116 1.65 1.36 -6.56
C LEU A 116 2.36 0.31 -5.70
N LEU A 117 2.30 0.42 -4.38
CA LEU A 117 2.84 -0.57 -3.45
C LEU A 117 2.16 -1.93 -3.63
N TYR A 118 0.83 -1.94 -3.71
CA TYR A 118 0.05 -3.18 -3.85
C TYR A 118 0.39 -4.01 -5.09
N PRO A 119 0.52 -3.43 -6.31
CA PRO A 119 1.10 -4.13 -7.43
C PRO A 119 2.51 -4.65 -7.13
N VAL A 120 3.41 -3.83 -6.57
CA VAL A 120 4.79 -4.29 -6.31
C VAL A 120 4.81 -5.50 -5.37
N PHE A 121 3.93 -5.57 -4.38
CA PHE A 121 3.88 -6.70 -3.45
C PHE A 121 3.10 -7.89 -4.01
N ILE A 122 1.82 -7.69 -4.30
CA ILE A 122 0.89 -8.77 -4.63
C ILE A 122 1.13 -9.30 -6.04
N TYR A 123 1.43 -8.43 -7.02
CA TYR A 123 1.69 -8.90 -8.39
C TYR A 123 2.94 -9.76 -8.42
N ASN A 124 4.08 -9.26 -7.91
CA ASN A 124 5.32 -10.03 -7.89
C ASN A 124 5.16 -11.34 -7.13
N SER A 125 4.50 -11.31 -5.97
CA SER A 125 4.25 -12.52 -5.18
C SER A 125 3.39 -13.54 -5.93
N SER A 126 2.32 -13.09 -6.59
CA SER A 126 1.45 -13.94 -7.39
C SER A 126 2.19 -14.62 -8.55
N ILE A 127 3.08 -13.89 -9.23
CA ILE A 127 3.87 -14.43 -10.34
C ILE A 127 4.94 -15.39 -9.85
N ALA A 128 5.67 -15.04 -8.78
CA ALA A 128 6.71 -15.88 -8.21
C ALA A 128 6.14 -17.21 -7.69
N VAL A 129 5.06 -17.17 -6.90
CA VAL A 129 4.41 -18.37 -6.37
C VAL A 129 3.81 -19.22 -7.49
N ALA A 130 3.25 -18.62 -8.55
CA ALA A 130 2.77 -19.38 -9.70
C ALA A 130 3.89 -20.20 -10.39
N LYS A 131 5.16 -19.80 -10.27
CA LYS A 131 6.31 -20.57 -10.79
C LYS A 131 6.71 -21.72 -9.88
N MET A 132 6.30 -21.72 -8.61
CA MET A 132 6.54 -22.81 -7.66
C MET A 132 5.63 -24.03 -7.92
N ARG A 133 4.57 -23.87 -8.73
CA ARG A 133 3.63 -24.96 -9.11
C ARG A 133 2.99 -25.66 -7.90
N LEU A 134 2.67 -24.89 -6.87
CA LEU A 134 2.01 -25.39 -5.68
C LEU A 134 0.57 -25.87 -6.00
N PRO A 135 0.01 -26.78 -5.19
CA PRO A 135 -1.41 -27.08 -5.22
C PRO A 135 -2.26 -25.82 -5.02
N LYS A 136 -3.42 -25.78 -5.69
CA LYS A 136 -4.31 -24.60 -5.70
C LYS A 136 -4.75 -24.13 -4.32
N TRP A 137 -4.90 -25.04 -3.36
CA TRP A 137 -5.33 -24.71 -2.00
C TRP A 137 -4.23 -24.01 -1.20
N SER A 138 -2.95 -24.34 -1.44
CA SER A 138 -1.80 -23.77 -0.72
C SER A 138 -1.28 -22.48 -1.34
N GLU A 139 -1.57 -22.27 -2.62
CA GLU A 139 -1.05 -21.15 -3.39
C GLU A 139 -1.40 -19.77 -2.81
N PRO A 140 -2.65 -19.48 -2.38
CA PRO A 140 -2.98 -18.18 -1.81
C PRO A 140 -2.19 -17.88 -0.53
N PHE A 141 -2.00 -18.89 0.33
CA PHE A 141 -1.21 -18.75 1.55
C PHE A 141 0.26 -18.48 1.25
N ALA A 142 0.83 -19.15 0.23
CA ALA A 142 2.19 -18.89 -0.21
C ALA A 142 2.35 -17.47 -0.80
N VAL A 143 1.33 -16.95 -1.50
CA VAL A 143 1.33 -15.55 -1.95
C VAL A 143 1.31 -14.60 -0.76
N GLY A 144 0.44 -14.84 0.23
CA GLY A 144 0.38 -14.03 1.45
C GLY A 144 1.70 -14.01 2.22
N LEU A 145 2.36 -15.16 2.37
CA LEU A 145 3.68 -15.24 3.01
C LEU A 145 4.75 -14.50 2.21
N LEU A 146 4.75 -14.61 0.88
CA LEU A 146 5.74 -13.90 0.05
C LEU A 146 5.51 -12.39 0.05
N VAL A 147 4.26 -11.94 0.13
CA VAL A 147 3.95 -10.51 0.35
C VAL A 147 4.57 -10.03 1.65
N VAL A 148 4.39 -10.76 2.76
CA VAL A 148 5.02 -10.40 4.04
C VAL A 148 6.55 -10.38 3.95
N LEU A 149 7.16 -11.32 3.23
CA LEU A 149 8.62 -11.33 3.04
C LEU A 149 9.13 -10.09 2.30
N ILE A 150 8.36 -9.57 1.34
CA ILE A 150 8.68 -8.31 0.64
C ILE A 150 8.41 -7.11 1.57
N ASP A 151 7.34 -7.18 2.34
CA ASP A 151 6.85 -6.12 3.21
C ASP A 151 7.76 -5.85 4.42
N ILE A 152 8.23 -6.88 5.12
CA ILE A 152 9.10 -6.75 6.30
C ILE A 152 10.21 -5.70 6.16
N PRO A 153 11.09 -5.75 5.14
CA PRO A 153 12.14 -4.76 5.00
C PRO A 153 11.60 -3.35 4.67
N TYR A 154 10.50 -3.26 3.92
CA TYR A 154 9.85 -1.98 3.66
C TYR A 154 9.30 -1.38 4.94
N ASP A 155 8.56 -2.18 5.72
CA ASP A 155 7.84 -1.73 6.89
C ASP A 155 8.80 -1.28 7.99
N ILE A 156 9.84 -2.08 8.24
CA ILE A 156 10.87 -1.76 9.24
C ILE A 156 11.62 -0.49 8.85
N VAL A 157 12.05 -0.36 7.59
CA VAL A 157 12.77 0.83 7.13
C VAL A 157 11.86 2.05 7.17
N GLY A 158 10.62 1.94 6.73
CA GLY A 158 9.66 3.04 6.69
C GLY A 158 9.38 3.62 8.05
N VAL A 159 9.12 2.78 9.06
CA VAL A 159 8.90 3.23 10.44
C VAL A 159 10.17 3.86 11.02
N ASN A 160 11.35 3.24 10.83
CA ASN A 160 12.61 3.77 11.37
C ASN A 160 13.00 5.13 10.77
N PHE A 161 12.64 5.40 9.50
CA PHE A 161 12.88 6.68 8.84
C PHE A 161 11.67 7.62 8.85
N LEU A 162 10.63 7.32 9.64
CA LEU A 162 9.42 8.13 9.78
C LEU A 162 8.69 8.42 8.45
N HIS A 163 8.70 7.44 7.54
CA HIS A 163 7.86 7.47 6.34
C HIS A 163 6.38 7.36 6.72
N TRP A 164 6.10 6.67 7.82
CA TRP A 164 4.83 6.73 8.55
C TRP A 164 5.07 6.38 10.02
N THR A 165 4.05 6.63 10.81
CA THR A 165 4.01 6.34 12.25
C THR A 165 2.74 5.57 12.58
N TRP A 166 2.81 4.81 13.67
CA TRP A 166 1.72 3.99 14.16
C TRP A 166 1.15 4.60 15.46
N HIS A 167 -0.11 4.32 15.77
CA HIS A 167 -0.74 4.74 17.01
C HIS A 167 -0.09 4.03 18.21
N ASP A 168 0.46 4.79 19.16
CA ASP A 168 1.26 4.22 20.25
C ASP A 168 0.42 3.53 21.34
N THR A 169 -0.83 3.95 21.52
CA THR A 169 -1.70 3.45 22.62
C THR A 169 -2.84 2.54 22.15
N ASP A 170 -2.86 2.16 20.87
CA ASP A 170 -3.89 1.23 20.36
C ASP A 170 -3.52 -0.20 20.77
N PRO A 171 -4.36 -0.89 21.58
CA PRO A 171 -4.09 -2.26 22.03
C PRO A 171 -3.99 -3.26 20.86
N ASN A 172 -4.64 -3.00 19.72
CA ASN A 172 -4.58 -3.86 18.54
C ASN A 172 -3.20 -3.89 17.89
N ILE A 173 -2.34 -2.90 18.14
CA ILE A 173 -1.01 -2.80 17.55
C ILE A 173 0.08 -2.64 18.59
N TYR A 174 -0.20 -3.08 19.82
CA TYR A 174 0.73 -3.00 20.95
C TYR A 174 1.98 -3.86 20.74
N ASP A 175 1.82 -5.12 20.31
CA ASP A 175 2.95 -6.03 20.10
C ASP A 175 3.64 -5.74 18.76
N ARG A 176 4.96 -5.57 18.81
CA ARG A 176 5.76 -5.00 17.72
C ARG A 176 7.07 -5.74 17.50
N HIS A 177 7.41 -5.88 16.23
CA HIS A 177 8.70 -6.37 15.73
C HIS A 177 9.42 -5.23 15.03
N TYR A 178 10.54 -4.77 15.59
CA TYR A 178 11.27 -3.57 15.12
C TYR A 178 10.37 -2.34 14.92
N TRP A 179 9.53 -2.05 15.91
CA TRP A 179 8.53 -0.95 15.92
C TRP A 179 7.35 -1.11 14.95
N VAL A 180 7.33 -2.17 14.15
CA VAL A 180 6.21 -2.52 13.26
C VAL A 180 5.25 -3.46 14.00
N PRO A 181 3.94 -3.19 14.03
CA PRO A 181 2.97 -4.09 14.65
C PRO A 181 2.90 -5.45 13.95
N TRP A 182 2.84 -6.55 14.72
CA TRP A 182 2.62 -7.88 14.14
C TRP A 182 1.33 -7.97 13.33
N ASN A 183 0.32 -7.22 13.73
CA ASN A 183 -0.94 -7.13 13.01
C ASN A 183 -0.80 -6.54 11.59
N SER A 184 0.20 -5.70 11.32
CA SER A 184 0.52 -5.23 9.96
C SER A 184 0.87 -6.42 9.04
N TYR A 185 1.74 -7.31 9.50
CA TYR A 185 2.13 -8.50 8.74
C TYR A 185 0.98 -9.48 8.55
N TYR A 186 0.18 -9.73 9.59
CA TYR A 186 -1.01 -10.57 9.46
C TYR A 186 -2.04 -9.97 8.50
N PHE A 187 -2.22 -8.66 8.54
CA PHE A 187 -3.07 -7.93 7.62
C PHE A 187 -2.62 -8.13 6.17
N HIS A 188 -1.36 -7.84 5.85
CA HIS A 188 -0.82 -8.05 4.51
C HIS A 188 -0.90 -9.51 4.05
N SER A 189 -0.59 -10.47 4.93
CA SER A 189 -0.67 -11.90 4.61
C SER A 189 -2.09 -12.34 4.28
N THR A 190 -3.04 -12.02 5.16
CA THR A 190 -4.43 -12.46 5.03
C THR A 190 -5.13 -11.78 3.87
N PHE A 191 -4.85 -10.50 3.61
CA PHE A 191 -5.45 -9.75 2.51
C PHE A 191 -4.91 -10.22 1.16
N ALA A 192 -3.60 -10.44 1.05
CA ALA A 192 -3.00 -10.99 -0.16
C ALA A 192 -3.49 -12.43 -0.44
N ALA A 193 -3.56 -13.28 0.58
CA ALA A 193 -4.10 -14.63 0.43
C ALA A 193 -5.58 -14.60 0.00
N SER A 194 -6.40 -13.78 0.65
CA SER A 194 -7.81 -13.61 0.30
C SER A 194 -7.97 -13.06 -1.11
N PHE A 195 -7.18 -12.05 -1.47
CA PHE A 195 -7.14 -11.49 -2.82
C PHE A 195 -6.82 -12.56 -3.87
N THR A 196 -5.78 -13.36 -3.66
CA THR A 196 -5.38 -14.41 -4.60
C THR A 196 -6.45 -15.50 -4.71
N PHE A 197 -7.06 -15.89 -3.59
CA PHE A 197 -8.18 -16.82 -3.58
C PHE A 197 -9.34 -16.28 -4.43
N TRP A 198 -9.84 -15.08 -4.13
CA TRP A 198 -10.98 -14.49 -4.83
C TRP A 198 -10.67 -14.12 -6.29
N PHE A 199 -9.42 -13.83 -6.62
CA PHE A 199 -9.03 -13.58 -8.00
C PHE A 199 -9.07 -14.86 -8.84
N HIS A 200 -8.74 -16.03 -8.29
CA HIS A 200 -8.69 -17.28 -9.05
C HIS A 200 -9.95 -18.14 -8.92
N PHE A 201 -10.48 -18.32 -7.71
CA PHE A 201 -11.50 -19.29 -7.37
C PHE A 201 -12.85 -19.09 -8.08
N PRO A 202 -13.48 -17.89 -8.05
CA PRO A 202 -14.78 -17.69 -8.68
C PRO A 202 -14.77 -18.03 -10.17
N ARG A 203 -13.68 -17.74 -10.87
CA ARG A 203 -13.57 -18.03 -12.30
C ARG A 203 -13.41 -19.52 -12.59
N GLU A 204 -12.70 -20.24 -11.73
CA GLU A 204 -12.57 -21.69 -11.89
C GLU A 204 -13.93 -22.38 -11.72
N VAL A 205 -14.68 -21.99 -10.69
CA VAL A 205 -15.95 -22.64 -10.35
C VAL A 205 -17.11 -22.15 -11.23
N LEU A 206 -17.18 -20.85 -11.52
CA LEU A 206 -18.32 -20.25 -12.21
C LEU A 206 -18.14 -20.14 -13.73
N CYS A 207 -16.89 -20.08 -14.22
CA CYS A 207 -16.62 -19.83 -15.64
C CYS A 207 -15.94 -21.00 -16.36
N GLU A 208 -15.66 -22.12 -15.66
CA GLU A 208 -15.05 -23.34 -16.21
C GLU A 208 -13.84 -23.05 -17.11
N SER A 209 -12.98 -22.12 -16.69
CA SER A 209 -11.92 -21.66 -17.56
C SER A 209 -10.81 -22.69 -17.79
N ASP A 210 -10.39 -22.77 -19.05
CA ASP A 210 -9.12 -23.37 -19.46
C ASP A 210 -7.93 -22.46 -19.11
N GLY A 211 -7.32 -22.70 -17.95
CA GLY A 211 -6.03 -22.12 -17.59
C GLY A 211 -6.09 -20.86 -16.72
N LYS A 212 -5.16 -20.82 -15.75
CA LYS A 212 -5.10 -19.80 -14.70
C LYS A 212 -4.85 -18.37 -15.20
N TRP A 213 -3.97 -18.20 -16.19
CA TRP A 213 -3.49 -16.89 -16.65
C TRP A 213 -4.00 -16.48 -18.03
N ILE A 214 -4.79 -17.34 -18.67
CA ILE A 214 -5.38 -17.10 -19.98
C ILE A 214 -6.57 -16.16 -19.80
N ALA A 215 -6.61 -15.06 -20.56
CA ALA A 215 -7.80 -14.22 -20.62
C ALA A 215 -8.91 -14.99 -21.33
N ASP A 216 -10.16 -14.79 -20.90
CA ASP A 216 -11.28 -15.40 -21.60
C ASP A 216 -11.30 -14.92 -23.06
N LYS A 217 -11.47 -15.85 -23.99
CA LYS A 217 -11.62 -15.56 -25.43
C LYS A 217 -13.09 -15.33 -25.80
N ARG A 218 -14.02 -15.58 -24.87
CA ARG A 218 -15.44 -15.28 -25.04
C ARG A 218 -15.64 -13.78 -24.83
N HIS A 219 -15.30 -12.98 -25.84
CA HIS A 219 -15.90 -11.69 -26.23
C HIS A 219 -15.09 -11.09 -27.38
#